data_AF-A0A177HX42-F1
#
_entry.id   AF-A0A177HX42-F1
#
_cell.length_a   1.000
_cell.length_b   1.000
_cell.length_c   1.000
_cell.angle_alpha   90.00
_cell.angle_beta   90.00
_cell.angle_gamma   90.00
#
_symmetry.space_group_name_H-M   'P 1'
#
loop_
_entity.id
_entity.type
_entity.pdbx_description
1 polymer ?
#
loop_
_entity_poly.entity_id
_entity_poly.type
_entity_poly.pdbx_seq_one_letter_code
_entity_poly.pdbx_strand_id
1 'polypeptide(L)' 'MGDPGRAARIGAETPLRRAGEPEEIAAAIAWLLSPDASYTTGTVLRVAGGR' A
#
# COMPACT_ATOMS: atom_id res chain seq x y z
N MET A 1 15.45 11.91 -11.50
CA MET A 1 14.41 12.57 -10.69
C MET A 1 13.09 11.89 -11.00
N GLY A 2 12.28 11.55 -9.98
CA GLY A 2 11.03 10.82 -10.20
C GLY A 2 10.01 11.67 -10.97
N ASP A 3 9.23 11.02 -11.84
CA ASP A 3 8.11 11.66 -12.54
C ASP A 3 6.98 11.98 -11.54
N PRO A 4 6.68 13.26 -11.26
CA PRO A 4 5.67 13.65 -10.26
C PRO A 4 4.28 13.11 -10.57
N GLY A 5 3.95 12.89 -11.85
CA GLY A 5 2.66 12.38 -12.30
C GLY A 5 2.58 10.85 -12.34
N ARG A 6 3.63 10.13 -11.94
CA ARG A 6 3.63 8.66 -11.96
C ARG A 6 2.59 8.07 -11.02
N ALA A 7 2.52 8.56 -9.78
CA ALA A 7 1.59 8.02 -8.79
C ALA A 7 0.13 8.19 -9.21
N ALA A 8 -0.24 9.38 -9.70
CA ALA A 8 -1.58 9.66 -10.18
C ALA A 8 -1.98 8.79 -11.39
N ARG A 9 -1.09 8.61 -12.37
CA ARG A 9 -1.34 7.74 -13.53
C ARG A 9 -1.54 6.28 -13.14
N ILE A 10 -0.65 5.74 -12.30
CA ILE A 10 -0.77 4.35 -11.82
C ILE A 10 -2.05 4.18 -11.00
N GLY A 11 -2.34 5.13 -10.11
CA GLY A 11 -3.53 5.11 -9.26
C GLY A 11 -4.83 5.04 -10.06
N ALA A 12 -4.92 5.78 -11.17
CA ALA A 12 -6.09 5.75 -12.06
C ALA A 12 -6.34 4.38 -12.70
N GLU A 13 -5.32 3.53 -12.82
CA GLU A 13 -5.45 2.17 -13.37
C GLU A 13 -5.75 1.11 -12.29
N THR A 14 -5.67 1.46 -11.00
CA THR A 14 -6.05 0.54 -9.92
C THR A 14 -7.57 0.50 -9.77
N PRO A 15 -8.14 -0.59 -9.21
CA PRO A 15 -9.56 -0.64 -8.87
C PRO A 15 -10.04 0.51 -7.98
N LEU A 16 -9.21 1.03 -7.07
CA LEU A 16 -9.56 2.20 -6.25
C LEU A 16 -9.48 3.54 -7.00
N ARG A 17 -8.97 3.56 -8.24
CA ARG A 17 -8.95 4.72 -9.15
C ARG A 17 -8.27 5.96 -8.59
N ARG A 18 -7.36 5.80 -7.61
CA ARG A 18 -6.57 6.88 -7.01
C ARG A 18 -5.18 6.39 -6.62
N ALA A 19 -4.26 7.34 -6.44
CA ALA A 19 -2.99 7.03 -5.80
C ALA A 19 -3.24 6.62 -4.33
N GLY A 20 -2.42 5.69 -3.84
CA GLY A 20 -2.36 5.40 -2.41
C GLY A 20 -1.66 6.53 -1.68
N GLU A 21 -2.12 6.84 -0.47
CA GLU A 21 -1.49 7.82 0.41
C GLU A 21 -0.40 7.14 1.25
N PRO A 22 0.68 7.86 1.62
CA PRO A 22 1.75 7.32 2.46
C PRO A 22 1.24 6.70 3.77
N GLU A 23 0.21 7.29 4.35
CA GLU A 23 -0.42 6.86 5.61
C GLU A 23 -1.05 5.46 5.49
N GLU A 24 -1.55 5.08 4.30
CA GLU A 24 -2.12 3.76 4.07
C GLU A 24 -1.05 2.66 4.11
N ILE A 25 0.15 2.97 3.61
CA ILE A 25 1.30 2.07 3.69
C ILE A 25 1.82 2.01 5.13
N ALA A 26 1.92 3.17 5.79
CA ALA A 26 2.35 3.24 7.19
C ALA A 26 1.42 2.45 8.11
N ALA A 27 0.11 2.50 7.90
CA ALA A 27 -0.87 1.74 8.67
C ALA A 27 -0.69 0.23 8.50
N ALA A 28 -0.43 -0.25 7.27
CA ALA A 28 -0.16 -1.66 7.02
C ALA A 28 1.14 -2.14 7.70
N ILE A 29 2.19 -1.31 7.68
CA ILE A 29 3.44 -1.57 8.41
C ILE A 29 3.18 -1.60 9.92
N ALA A 30 2.45 -0.62 10.45
CA ALA A 30 2.12 -0.56 11.87
C ALA A 30 1.34 -1.80 12.33
N TRP A 31 0.40 -2.28 11.52
CA TRP A 31 -0.31 -3.53 11.79
C TRP A 31 0.64 -4.74 11.81
N LEU A 32 1.54 -4.87 10.82
CA LEU A 32 2.53 -5.96 10.79
C LEU A 32 3.48 -5.96 12.00
N LEU A 33 3.74 -4.79 12.60
CA LEU A 33 4.56 -4.66 13.80
C LEU A 33 3.76 -4.79 15.11
N SER A 34 2.44 -4.90 15.02
CA SER A 34 1.56 -4.97 16.17
C SER A 34 1.36 -6.41 16.67
N PRO A 35 0.86 -6.60 17.91
CA PRO A 35 0.47 -7.92 18.42
C PRO A 35 -0.59 -8.63 17.57
N ASP A 36 -1.42 -7.88 16.83
CA ASP A 36 -2.50 -8.42 16.00
C ASP A 36 -1.96 -9.25 14.82
N ALA A 37 -0.71 -9.03 14.40
CA ALA A 37 -0.05 -9.78 13.35
C ALA A 37 0.76 -10.99 13.88
N SER A 38 0.59 -11.39 15.14
CA SER A 38 1.43 -12.40 15.83
C SER A 38 1.54 -13.77 15.14
N TYR A 39 0.58 -14.14 14.28
CA TYR A 39 0.61 -15.40 13.51
C TYR A 39 0.89 -15.20 12.01
N THR A 40 1.29 -14.00 11.61
CA THR A 40 1.60 -13.66 10.21
C THR A 40 3.10 -13.65 9.99
N THR A 41 3.61 -14.55 9.14
CA THR A 41 5.03 -14.60 8.77
C THR A 41 5.21 -15.16 7.36
N GLY A 42 6.34 -14.85 6.72
CA GLY A 42 6.72 -15.39 5.41
C GLY A 42 5.81 -14.99 4.24
N THR A 43 4.94 -13.99 4.43
CA THR A 43 3.96 -13.56 3.42
C THR A 43 4.24 -12.16 2.91
N VAL A 44 3.70 -11.84 1.74
CA VAL A 44 3.74 -10.51 1.13
C VAL A 44 2.38 -9.85 1.28
N LEU A 45 2.28 -8.84 2.14
CA LEU A 45 1.09 -7.99 2.25
C LEU A 45 1.10 -6.94 1.13
N ARG A 46 0.21 -7.09 0.15
CA ARG A 46 0.13 -6.18 -0.99
C ARG A 46 -0.86 -5.05 -0.74
N VAL A 47 -0.34 -3.83 -0.60
CA VAL A 47 -1.14 -2.60 -0.44
C VAL A 47 -1.07 -1.80 -1.74
N ALA A 48 -1.91 -2.18 -2.72
CA ALA A 48 -1.80 -1.69 -4.11
C ALA A 48 -3.13 -1.24 -4.73
N GLY A 49 -4.10 -0.83 -3.90
CA GLY A 49 -5.39 -0.31 -4.37
C GLY A 49 -6.20 -1.30 -5.22
N GLY A 50 -5.99 -2.60 -5.03
CA GLY A 50 -6.67 -3.69 -5.74
C GLY A 50 -5.91 -4.27 -6.95
N ARG A 51 -4.68 -3.83 -7.21
CA ARG A 51 -3.78 -4.44 -8.22
C ARG A 51 -2.92 -5.57 -7.63
#